data_AF-A0A7G8BYM9-F1
#
_entry.id   AF-A0A7G8BYM9-F1
#
_cell.length_a   1.000
_cell.length_b   1.000
_cell.length_c   1.000
_cell.angle_alpha   90.00
_cell.angle_beta   90.00
_cell.angle_gamma   90.00
#
_symmetry.space_group_name_H-M   'P 1'
#
loop_
_entity.id
_entity.type
_entity.pdbx_description
1 polymer ?
#
loop_
_entity_poly.entity_id
_entity_poly.type
_entity_poly.pdbx_seq_one_letter_code
_entity_poly.pdbx_strand_id
1 'polypeptide(L)'
;MTRSLLSIALAAAVVSPLPTMQDKKVDTATQAPTTSANRKEMTGDDVFRANCQRCHMPPMSISQRTTGTVLMHMRTRARLSREDELKLLHFMAP
;
A
#
# COMPACT_ATOMS: atom_id res chain seq x y z
N MET A 1 -27.73 67.28 16.25
CA MET A 1 -28.22 66.64 15.01
C MET A 1 -26.96 66.16 14.28
N THR A 2 -26.64 64.90 14.06
CA THR A 2 -27.35 63.61 14.05
C THR A 2 -26.35 62.50 14.39
N ARG A 3 -26.78 61.52 15.19
CA ARG A 3 -26.08 60.25 15.44
C ARG A 3 -26.34 59.31 14.25
N SER A 4 -25.33 58.59 13.76
CA SER A 4 -25.50 57.47 12.82
C SER A 4 -24.42 56.42 13.13
N LEU A 5 -24.70 55.47 14.02
CA LEU A 5 -25.22 54.11 13.77
C LEU A 5 -24.18 53.15 13.15
N LEU A 6 -23.43 52.54 14.07
CA LEU A 6 -23.11 51.12 14.21
C LEU A 6 -23.60 50.18 13.08
N SER A 7 -22.70 49.42 12.49
CA SER A 7 -23.04 48.13 11.85
C SER A 7 -21.98 47.09 12.20
N ILE A 8 -22.44 46.09 12.94
CA ILE A 8 -21.75 44.91 13.43
C ILE A 8 -21.66 43.92 12.27
N ALA A 9 -20.45 43.52 11.89
CA ALA A 9 -20.26 42.37 10.98
C ALA A 9 -20.32 41.08 11.80
N LEU A 10 -21.41 40.34 11.63
CA LEU A 10 -21.71 39.07 12.25
C LEU A 10 -20.86 37.96 11.59
N ALA A 11 -19.86 37.42 12.30
CA ALA A 11 -19.10 36.26 11.85
C ALA A 11 -19.91 34.97 12.08
N ALA A 12 -20.39 34.36 11.01
CA ALA A 12 -21.01 33.03 11.07
C ALA A 12 -19.92 31.95 11.11
N ALA A 13 -19.70 31.35 12.28
CA ALA A 13 -18.88 30.16 12.43
C ALA A 13 -19.67 28.93 12.01
N VAL A 14 -19.37 28.38 10.82
CA VAL A 14 -19.89 27.08 10.37
C VAL A 14 -19.11 25.95 11.07
N VAL A 15 -19.61 25.50 12.21
CA VAL A 15 -19.11 24.29 12.87
C VAL A 15 -19.61 23.08 12.09
N SER A 16 -18.71 22.41 11.37
CA SER A 16 -19.01 21.13 10.73
C SER A 16 -18.89 19.99 11.77
N PRO A 17 -19.87 19.09 11.90
CA PRO A 17 -19.75 17.94 12.78
C PRO A 17 -18.76 16.91 12.20
N LEU A 18 -17.86 16.41 13.06
CA LEU A 18 -16.99 15.28 12.75
C LEU A 18 -17.87 14.02 12.54
N PRO A 19 -17.61 13.21 11.50
CA PRO A 19 -18.24 11.90 11.39
C PRO A 19 -17.73 10.98 12.51
N THR A 20 -18.65 10.55 13.36
CA THR A 20 -18.45 9.48 14.33
C THR A 20 -18.08 8.21 13.56
N MET A 21 -16.83 7.77 13.67
CA MET A 21 -16.41 6.46 13.18
C MET A 21 -17.16 5.39 13.98
N GLN A 22 -18.17 4.78 13.36
CA GLN A 22 -18.81 3.59 13.86
C GLN A 22 -17.80 2.45 13.84
N ASP A 23 -17.48 1.91 15.01
CA ASP A 23 -16.76 0.66 15.21
C ASP A 23 -17.54 -0.49 14.55
N LYS A 24 -17.31 -0.66 13.25
CA LYS A 24 -17.76 -1.83 12.53
C LYS A 24 -16.78 -2.94 12.89
N LYS A 25 -17.16 -3.73 13.90
CA LYS A 25 -16.56 -5.03 14.21
C LYS A 25 -16.51 -5.84 12.91
N VAL A 26 -15.36 -5.83 12.25
CA VAL A 26 -15.09 -6.67 11.10
C VAL A 26 -14.81 -8.05 11.66
N ASP A 27 -15.81 -8.91 11.51
CA ASP A 27 -15.66 -10.33 11.77
C ASP A 27 -14.56 -10.90 10.88
N THR A 28 -13.59 -11.54 11.53
CA THR A 28 -12.81 -12.68 11.04
C THR A 28 -12.39 -12.59 9.57
N ALA A 29 -11.36 -11.78 9.30
CA ALA A 29 -10.45 -12.15 8.23
C ALA A 29 -9.68 -13.39 8.70
N THR A 30 -10.13 -14.54 8.22
CA THR A 30 -9.40 -15.80 8.14
C THR A 30 -7.90 -15.53 8.06
N GLN A 31 -7.18 -16.04 9.06
CA GLN A 31 -5.73 -16.07 9.10
C GLN A 31 -5.23 -16.48 7.72
N ALA A 32 -4.53 -15.56 7.04
CA ALA A 32 -3.73 -15.92 5.90
C ALA A 32 -2.84 -17.08 6.37
N PRO A 33 -2.88 -18.25 5.72
CA PRO A 33 -2.06 -19.34 6.18
C PRO A 33 -0.62 -18.84 6.03
N THR A 34 0.08 -18.74 7.15
CA THR A 34 1.53 -18.70 7.17
C THR A 34 1.99 -20.06 6.68
N THR A 35 1.87 -20.29 5.37
CA THR A 35 2.43 -21.44 4.69
C THR A 35 3.94 -21.28 4.71
N SER A 36 4.53 -21.67 5.84
CA SER A 36 5.85 -22.29 5.89
C SER A 36 5.83 -23.65 5.18
N ALA A 37 5.02 -23.82 4.13
CA ALA A 37 5.03 -24.96 3.25
C ALA A 37 6.23 -24.76 2.33
N ASN A 38 7.31 -25.48 2.62
CA ASN A 38 8.45 -25.75 1.75
C ASN A 38 8.80 -24.64 0.73
N ARG A 39 9.16 -23.44 1.21
CA ARG A 39 9.65 -22.33 0.34
C ARG A 39 10.92 -22.68 -0.46
N LYS A 40 11.55 -23.81 -0.16
CA LYS A 40 12.80 -24.27 -0.78
C LYS A 40 12.65 -24.54 -2.27
N GLU A 41 11.43 -24.81 -2.77
CA GLU A 41 11.19 -25.21 -4.16
C GLU A 41 10.51 -24.14 -5.05
N MET A 42 10.11 -22.99 -4.49
CA MET A 42 9.40 -21.97 -5.28
C MET A 42 10.28 -21.40 -6.40
N THR A 43 9.76 -21.40 -7.63
CA THR A 43 10.37 -20.78 -8.82
C THR A 43 10.24 -19.26 -8.80
N GLY A 44 10.89 -18.56 -9.74
CA GLY A 44 10.74 -17.11 -9.88
C GLY A 44 9.32 -16.65 -10.21
N ASP A 45 8.56 -17.42 -11.01
CA ASP A 45 7.15 -17.14 -11.32
C ASP A 45 6.27 -17.30 -10.07
N ASP A 46 6.50 -18.36 -9.28
CA ASP A 46 5.77 -18.59 -8.03
C ASP A 46 5.99 -17.42 -7.06
N VAL A 47 7.24 -16.96 -6.94
CA VAL A 47 7.59 -15.82 -6.10
C VAL A 47 6.95 -14.53 -6.63
N PHE A 48 6.88 -14.32 -7.94
CA PHE A 48 6.23 -13.17 -8.57
C PHE A 48 4.74 -13.12 -8.24
N ARG A 49 4.04 -14.25 -8.45
CA ARG A 49 2.61 -14.36 -8.13
C ARG A 49 2.34 -14.16 -6.65
N ALA A 50 3.20 -14.69 -5.77
CA ALA A 50 3.05 -14.55 -4.33
C ALA A 50 3.31 -13.13 -3.80
N ASN A 51 4.21 -12.36 -4.43
CA ASN A 51 4.68 -11.08 -3.88
C ASN A 51 4.22 -9.85 -4.64
N CYS A 52 4.22 -9.87 -5.97
CA CYS A 52 4.08 -8.67 -6.79
C CYS A 52 2.62 -8.23 -6.98
N GLN A 53 1.66 -9.14 -6.81
CA GLN A 53 0.22 -8.86 -6.94
C GLN A 53 -0.44 -8.35 -5.64
N ARG A 54 0.33 -8.24 -4.56
CA ARG A 54 -0.19 -7.91 -3.21
C ARG A 54 -0.61 -6.45 -3.06
N CYS A 55 0.05 -5.54 -3.78
CA CYS A 55 -0.12 -4.10 -3.59
C CYS A 55 -0.80 -3.40 -4.77
N HIS A 56 -0.62 -3.95 -5.97
CA HIS A 56 -1.28 -3.48 -7.19
C HIS A 56 -1.32 -4.65 -8.17
N MET A 57 -2.20 -4.59 -9.17
CA MET A 57 -2.17 -5.53 -10.27
C MET A 57 -0.90 -5.24 -11.10
N PRO A 58 0.03 -6.19 -11.30
CA PRO A 58 1.17 -6.00 -12.16
C PRO A 58 0.66 -5.87 -13.59
N PRO A 59 0.76 -4.67 -14.17
CA PRO A 59 1.76 -4.46 -15.21
C PRO A 59 2.36 -3.05 -15.11
N MET A 60 3.54 -2.95 -14.51
CA MET A 60 4.40 -1.79 -14.64
C MET A 60 5.53 -2.20 -15.57
N SER A 61 5.74 -1.48 -16.68
CA SER A 61 6.88 -1.73 -17.56
C SER A 61 8.17 -1.37 -16.83
N ILE A 62 8.78 -2.35 -16.18
CA ILE A 62 10.08 -2.20 -15.51
C ILE A 62 11.12 -2.68 -16.52
N SER A 63 12.06 -1.80 -16.89
CA SER A 63 13.17 -2.20 -17.75
C SER A 63 14.08 -3.17 -17.01
N GLN A 64 14.71 -4.12 -17.72
CA GLN A 64 15.66 -5.06 -17.12
C GLN A 64 16.75 -4.35 -16.29
N ARG A 65 17.26 -3.21 -16.79
CA ARG A 65 18.27 -2.40 -16.09
C ARG A 65 17.80 -1.88 -14.74
N THR A 66 16.51 -1.55 -14.62
CA THR A 66 15.92 -0.96 -13.41
C THR A 66 15.35 -2.00 -12.45
N THR A 67 15.15 -3.25 -12.90
CA THR A 67 14.53 -4.32 -12.11
C THR A 67 15.20 -4.52 -10.76
N GLY A 68 16.54 -4.58 -10.72
CA GLY A 68 17.29 -4.75 -9.46
C GLY A 68 17.01 -3.65 -8.44
N THR A 69 16.99 -2.38 -8.86
CA THR A 69 16.68 -1.23 -7.98
C THR A 69 15.26 -1.31 -7.43
N VAL A 70 14.28 -1.68 -8.26
CA VAL A 70 12.89 -1.83 -7.83
C VAL A 70 12.76 -2.98 -6.82
N LEU A 71 13.36 -4.14 -7.09
CA LEU A 71 13.32 -5.29 -6.18
C LEU A 71 14.01 -5.00 -4.84
N MET A 72 15.14 -4.29 -4.86
CA MET A 72 15.80 -3.82 -3.65
C MET A 72 14.90 -2.91 -2.81
N HIS A 73 14.19 -1.98 -3.45
CA HIS A 73 13.19 -1.15 -2.77
C HIS A 73 12.02 -1.98 -2.20
N MET A 74 11.58 -3.01 -2.94
CA MET A 74 10.52 -3.92 -2.51
C MET A 74 10.89 -4.74 -1.27
N ARG A 75 12.18 -5.02 -1.00
CA ARG A 75 12.60 -5.67 0.26
C ARG A 75 12.13 -4.91 1.48
N THR A 76 12.30 -3.60 1.47
CA THR A 76 11.90 -2.75 2.59
C THR A 76 10.39 -2.50 2.58
N ARG A 77 9.80 -2.23 1.41
CA ARG A 77 8.40 -1.77 1.32
C ARG A 77 7.36 -2.89 1.24
N ALA A 78 7.68 -4.00 0.59
CA ALA A 78 6.80 -5.16 0.44
C ALA A 78 7.21 -6.36 1.33
N ARG A 79 8.25 -6.19 2.16
CA ARG A 79 8.83 -7.26 3.00
C ARG A 79 9.33 -8.45 2.18
N LEU A 80 9.87 -8.18 0.99
CA LEU A 80 10.47 -9.19 0.12
C LEU A 80 11.77 -9.71 0.75
N SER A 81 11.94 -11.03 0.83
CA SER A 81 13.18 -11.62 1.35
C SER A 81 14.33 -11.47 0.33
N ARG A 82 15.58 -11.64 0.78
CA ARG A 82 16.73 -11.62 -0.13
C ARG A 82 16.71 -12.79 -1.13
N GLU A 83 16.21 -13.95 -0.70
CA GLU A 83 16.13 -15.14 -1.56
C GLU A 83 15.09 -14.95 -2.66
N ASP A 84 13.93 -14.40 -2.30
CA ASP A 84 12.86 -14.08 -3.24
C ASP A 84 13.27 -12.98 -4.22
N GLU A 85 14.01 -11.97 -3.75
CA GLU A 85 14.61 -10.93 -4.60
C GLU A 85 15.47 -11.51 -5.72
N LEU A 86 16.38 -12.44 -5.39
CA LEU A 86 17.28 -13.04 -6.37
C LEU A 86 16.53 -13.89 -7.40
N LYS A 87 15.53 -14.66 -6.95
CA LYS A 87 14.66 -15.44 -7.84
C LYS A 87 13.86 -14.55 -8.79
N LEU A 88 13.33 -13.43 -8.27
CA LEU A 88 12.63 -12.44 -9.08
C LEU A 88 13.55 -11.74 -10.07
N LEU A 89 14.79 -11.42 -9.67
CA LEU A 89 15.74 -10.78 -10.56
C LEU A 89 16.03 -11.68 -11.77
N HIS A 90 16.30 -12.97 -11.54
CA HIS A 90 16.53 -13.95 -12.60
C HIS A 90 15.30 -14.15 -13.51
N PHE A 91 14.10 -14.07 -12.93
CA PHE A 91 12.84 -14.24 -13.67
C PHE A 91 12.46 -13.02 -14.51
N MET A 92 12.60 -11.81 -13.95
CA MET A 92 12.13 -10.56 -14.56
C MET A 92 13.20 -9.88 -15.43
N ALA A 93 14.47 -10.20 -15.23
CA ALA A 93 15.60 -9.63 -15.95
C ALA A 93 16.68 -10.71 -16.25
N PRO A 94 16.36 -11.70 -17.10
CA PRO A 94 17.35 -12.67 -17.59
C PRO A 94 18.41 -12.02 -18.46
#